data_AF-A0A3M0ZR05-F1
#
_entry.id   AF-A0A3M0ZR05-F1
#
_cell.length_a   1.000
_cell.length_b   1.000
_cell.length_c   1.000
_cell.angle_alpha   90.00
_cell.angle_beta   90.00
_cell.angle_gamma   90.00
#
_symmetry.space_group_name_H-M   'P 1'
#
loop_
_entity.id
_entity.type
_entity.pdbx_description
1 polymer ?
#
loop_
_entity_poly.entity_id
_entity_poly.type
_entity_poly.pdbx_seq_one_letter_code
_entity_poly.pdbx_strand_id
1 'polypeptide(L)'
;MSIDRLTRERLYKDEALFNELLPYARYDEEMGIFIHSDASLWSIWELRPLILTSTSDSQAFQICNNIQELLDSFDHSISVQFNWIVTFDIEDILNKSLRQYPISGIAGWMARRWIRMLKKASKRGSLTQRPRKMRLLVGFRYDPPWKRGSFLQELIKSLSILITGKVGVSAEQRRSEYLTYANKFKGEIEGKVARLRDMGFAPQHIDGQGLIDLLYPILNRRATKGGKFKRGYSTAVPVPRFSPNELLSNQISDTMVSHPRAGIIKKDGRVYRTVSMVKPPTQCFPLMIAPLQSSPYEHIISVTYSKDSQQAQIKKLDTLDSTLGLREFTSMGRSNQKIQHQIRSIRAARESLYNNSAQIVRIGVHQTFICQTEDEAERATSEAIAAFPQLNGARGMIHEIADLGVMIHSLPGSYDPSLDGRGWTVTMRSSRAVRMLPLWGNWKGSKGALFLLPNLWNRELVGFDLFDSNIAPNVLISGVSGAGKSYLLNFLLITLNRGHYSTLANGMRMERPPITFVFDKGMPNQPCGFEKIARIFKGRVYEATPSRAPAMNFLARLGETPHDHTNEDFKDLVDICADIICDMASDKNNSLSRLQVGDVINALLEAHRIY
;
A
#
# COMPACT_ATOMS: atom_id res chain seq x y z
N MET A 1 35.26 -0.06 -5.28
CA MET A 1 35.32 1.30 -4.70
C MET A 1 35.18 1.12 -3.20
N SER A 2 36.21 1.53 -2.46
CA SER A 2 36.26 1.39 -1.00
C SER A 2 35.37 2.45 -0.36
N ILE A 3 34.44 2.02 0.48
CA ILE A 3 33.77 2.89 1.46
C ILE A 3 34.85 3.71 2.15
N ASP A 4 34.70 5.04 2.13
CA ASP A 4 35.67 5.97 2.70
C ASP A 4 36.00 5.57 4.14
N ARG A 5 37.28 5.69 4.53
CA ARG A 5 37.77 5.22 5.83
C ARG A 5 36.99 5.85 6.99
N LEU A 6 36.56 7.10 6.81
CA LEU A 6 35.70 7.85 7.72
C LEU A 6 34.29 7.28 7.82
N THR A 7 33.72 6.78 6.72
CA THR A 7 32.40 6.12 6.70
C THR A 7 32.50 4.73 7.34
N ARG A 8 33.62 4.04 7.14
CA ARG A 8 33.92 2.76 7.78
C ARG A 8 34.13 2.93 9.29
N GLU A 9 34.89 3.94 9.72
CA GLU A 9 35.05 4.29 11.14
C GLU A 9 33.74 4.77 11.79
N ARG A 10 32.85 5.44 11.05
CA ARG A 10 31.50 5.81 11.52
C ARG A 10 30.56 4.61 11.68
N LEU A 11 30.68 3.59 10.84
CA LEU A 11 29.84 2.37 10.89
C LEU A 11 30.25 1.39 12.02
N TYR A 12 31.48 1.50 12.55
CA TYR A 12 32.04 0.55 13.53
C TYR A 12 32.37 1.15 14.90
N LYS A 13 32.02 2.42 15.19
CA LYS A 13 32.08 2.94 16.56
C LYS A 13 30.77 2.64 17.26
N ASP A 14 30.85 1.82 18.31
CA ASP A 14 29.75 1.55 19.24
C ASP A 14 29.15 2.87 19.76
N GLU A 15 27.82 2.89 19.85
CA GLU A 15 27.02 3.92 20.52
C GLU A 15 26.83 5.28 19.80
N ALA A 16 26.93 5.35 18.48
CA ALA A 16 26.47 6.53 17.72
C ALA A 16 24.93 6.68 17.77
N LEU A 17 24.46 7.93 17.87
CA LEU A 17 23.04 8.23 17.71
C LEU A 17 22.62 7.94 16.26
N PHE A 18 21.50 7.22 16.07
CA PHE A 18 21.12 6.77 14.73
C PHE A 18 20.72 7.92 13.79
N ASN A 19 20.27 9.06 14.31
CA ASN A 19 20.03 10.29 13.52
C ASN A 19 21.24 10.73 12.71
N GLU A 20 22.47 10.56 13.21
CA GLU A 20 23.68 10.98 12.50
C GLU A 20 23.91 10.20 11.20
N LEU A 21 23.33 9.00 11.12
CA LEU A 21 23.41 8.14 9.94
C LEU A 21 22.26 8.40 8.95
N LEU A 22 21.22 9.11 9.36
CA LEU A 22 20.06 9.41 8.51
C LEU A 22 20.34 10.61 7.60
N PRO A 23 19.92 10.56 6.32
CA PRO A 23 20.24 11.63 5.38
C PRO A 23 19.32 12.85 5.53
N TYR A 24 18.22 12.77 6.29
CA TYR A 24 17.21 13.83 6.37
C TYR A 24 17.72 15.08 7.10
N ALA A 25 18.01 16.17 6.37
CA ALA A 25 18.44 17.41 7.00
C ALA A 25 17.24 18.33 7.31
N ARG A 26 16.44 18.68 6.30
CA ARG A 26 15.33 19.63 6.44
C ARG A 26 14.20 19.35 5.45
N TYR A 27 12.97 19.75 5.79
CA TYR A 27 11.86 19.86 4.85
C TYR A 27 11.63 21.33 4.51
N ASP A 28 11.64 21.67 3.23
CA ASP A 28 11.28 22.99 2.72
C ASP A 28 9.77 23.01 2.44
N GLU A 29 9.02 23.72 3.27
CA GLU A 29 7.55 23.82 3.18
C GLU A 29 7.08 24.61 1.96
N GLU A 30 7.85 25.61 1.50
CA GLU A 30 7.48 26.45 0.36
C GLU A 30 7.58 25.65 -0.94
N MET A 31 8.68 24.91 -1.08
CA MET A 31 8.93 24.06 -2.24
C MET A 31 8.23 22.71 -2.14
N GLY A 32 7.94 22.23 -0.94
CA GLY A 32 7.40 20.90 -0.68
C GLY A 32 8.44 19.80 -0.94
N ILE A 33 9.72 20.04 -0.63
CA ILE A 33 10.81 19.10 -0.91
C ILE A 33 11.67 18.84 0.32
N PHE A 34 12.21 17.63 0.42
CA PHE A 34 13.19 17.26 1.43
C PHE A 34 14.60 17.59 0.94
N ILE A 35 15.41 18.14 1.83
CA ILE A 35 16.82 18.43 1.62
C ILE A 35 17.60 17.46 2.49
N HIS A 36 18.54 16.74 1.87
CA HIS A 36 19.40 15.81 2.59
C HIS A 36 20.75 16.42 2.96
N SER A 37 21.44 15.78 3.90
CA SER A 37 22.77 16.16 4.38
C SER A 37 23.84 16.18 3.28
N ASP A 38 23.64 15.38 2.22
CA ASP A 38 24.49 15.35 1.03
C ASP A 38 24.06 16.38 -0.04
N ALA A 39 23.17 17.30 0.31
CA ALA A 39 22.56 18.30 -0.56
C ALA A 39 21.74 17.74 -1.74
N SER A 40 21.34 16.46 -1.70
CA SER A 40 20.33 15.93 -2.63
C SER A 40 18.94 16.46 -2.29
N LEU A 41 18.11 16.62 -3.31
CA LEU A 41 16.72 17.04 -3.18
C LEU A 41 15.79 15.85 -3.36
N TRP A 42 14.74 15.80 -2.57
CA TRP A 42 13.83 14.67 -2.53
C TRP A 42 12.37 15.09 -2.54
N SER A 43 11.54 14.33 -3.25
CA SER A 43 10.09 14.45 -3.21
C SER A 43 9.50 13.06 -3.01
N ILE A 44 8.71 12.89 -1.94
CA ILE A 44 8.21 11.59 -1.50
C ILE A 44 6.68 11.61 -1.57
N TRP A 45 6.11 10.56 -2.15
CA TRP A 45 4.67 10.42 -2.38
C TRP A 45 4.18 9.06 -1.89
N GLU A 46 3.03 9.04 -1.23
CA GLU A 46 2.28 7.82 -0.98
C GLU A 46 1.36 7.52 -2.18
N LEU A 47 1.43 6.30 -2.67
CA LEU A 47 0.62 5.81 -3.77
C LEU A 47 -0.45 4.84 -3.25
N ARG A 48 -1.62 4.86 -3.87
CA ARG A 48 -2.58 3.78 -3.77
C ARG A 48 -2.16 2.67 -4.73
N PRO A 49 -1.86 1.46 -4.22
CA PRO A 49 -1.48 0.36 -5.10
C PRO A 49 -2.66 -0.04 -5.98
N LEU A 50 -2.35 -0.51 -7.19
CA LEU A 50 -3.34 -1.03 -8.12
C LEU A 50 -3.89 -2.37 -7.61
N ILE A 51 -5.17 -2.63 -7.84
CA ILE A 51 -5.85 -3.79 -7.27
C ILE A 51 -5.41 -5.05 -7.99
N LEU A 52 -4.80 -5.97 -7.23
CA LEU A 52 -4.30 -7.24 -7.75
C LEU A 52 -5.43 -8.09 -8.40
N THR A 53 -6.58 -8.18 -7.75
CA THR A 53 -7.69 -9.07 -8.16
C THR A 53 -8.47 -8.59 -9.38
N SER A 54 -8.35 -7.32 -9.76
CA SER A 54 -9.08 -6.75 -10.90
C SER A 54 -8.18 -6.48 -12.12
N THR A 55 -6.88 -6.72 -12.01
CA THR A 55 -5.92 -6.44 -13.08
C THR A 55 -5.70 -7.70 -13.91
N SER A 56 -5.96 -7.64 -15.22
CA SER A 56 -5.60 -8.72 -16.15
C SER A 56 -4.11 -8.69 -16.49
N ASP A 57 -3.56 -9.79 -17.00
CA ASP A 57 -2.15 -9.84 -17.42
C ASP A 57 -1.85 -8.78 -18.49
N SER A 58 -2.71 -8.63 -19.49
CA SER A 58 -2.55 -7.62 -20.56
C SER A 58 -2.50 -6.20 -20.00
N GLN A 59 -3.39 -5.88 -19.05
CA GLN A 59 -3.41 -4.59 -18.38
C GLN A 59 -2.14 -4.40 -17.54
N ALA A 60 -1.68 -5.43 -16.83
CA ALA A 60 -0.46 -5.36 -16.03
C ALA A 60 0.79 -5.07 -16.90
N PHE A 61 0.89 -5.68 -18.07
CA PHE A 61 1.96 -5.37 -19.04
C PHE A 61 1.88 -3.95 -19.58
N GLN A 62 0.68 -3.47 -19.92
CA GLN A 62 0.49 -2.09 -20.37
C GLN A 62 0.90 -1.07 -19.30
N ILE A 63 0.50 -1.29 -18.05
CA ILE A 63 0.92 -0.44 -16.92
C ILE A 63 2.44 -0.45 -16.77
N CYS A 64 3.09 -1.63 -16.82
CA CYS A 64 4.55 -1.71 -16.76
C CYS A 64 5.22 -0.93 -17.90
N ASN A 65 4.69 -0.98 -19.13
CA ASN A 65 5.23 -0.23 -20.27
C ASN A 65 5.08 1.28 -20.05
N ASN A 66 3.92 1.75 -19.57
CA ASN A 66 3.70 3.16 -19.26
C ASN A 66 4.64 3.65 -18.14
N ILE A 67 4.88 2.82 -17.12
CA ILE A 67 5.86 3.11 -16.07
C ILE A 67 7.28 3.10 -16.62
N GLN A 68 7.61 2.21 -17.56
CA GLN A 68 8.91 2.21 -18.23
C GLN A 68 9.14 3.52 -18.96
N GLU A 69 8.19 3.96 -19.79
CA GLU A 69 8.29 5.23 -20.51
C GLU A 69 8.43 6.41 -19.56
N LEU A 70 7.68 6.40 -18.45
CA LEU A 70 7.79 7.40 -17.40
C LEU A 70 9.20 7.44 -16.80
N LEU A 71 9.74 6.29 -16.36
CA LEU A 71 11.07 6.23 -15.74
C LEU A 71 12.21 6.51 -16.73
N ASP A 72 12.09 6.01 -17.95
CA ASP A 72 13.09 6.21 -19.00
C ASP A 72 13.13 7.67 -19.47
N SER A 73 12.04 8.43 -19.26
CA SER A 73 11.96 9.86 -19.59
C SER A 73 12.52 10.83 -18.52
N PHE A 74 12.95 10.36 -17.35
CA PHE A 74 13.65 11.20 -16.36
C PHE A 74 15.05 11.59 -16.83
N ASP A 75 15.58 12.72 -16.36
CA ASP A 75 17.02 12.96 -16.49
C ASP A 75 17.84 11.93 -15.68
N HIS A 76 19.06 11.64 -16.12
CA HIS A 76 19.97 10.71 -15.45
C HIS A 76 20.41 11.14 -14.04
N SER A 77 20.24 12.43 -13.69
CA SER A 77 20.46 12.94 -12.33
C SER A 77 19.30 12.65 -11.36
N ILE A 78 18.17 12.13 -11.88
CA ILE A 78 17.02 11.73 -11.06
C ILE A 78 17.04 10.22 -10.89
N SER A 79 16.91 9.80 -9.64
CA SER A 79 16.76 8.40 -9.25
C SER A 79 15.48 8.19 -8.47
N VAL A 80 14.96 6.95 -8.47
CA VAL A 80 13.64 6.63 -7.95
C VAL A 80 13.73 5.48 -6.96
N GLN A 81 12.97 5.55 -5.89
CA GLN A 81 12.88 4.51 -4.87
C GLN A 81 11.41 4.19 -4.58
N PHE A 82 11.02 2.94 -4.79
CA PHE A 82 9.71 2.43 -4.38
C PHE A 82 9.85 1.68 -3.06
N ASN A 83 9.01 1.99 -2.07
CA ASN A 83 8.99 1.30 -0.79
C ASN A 83 7.63 0.69 -0.53
N TRP A 84 7.59 -0.63 -0.36
CA TRP A 84 6.43 -1.35 0.14
C TRP A 84 6.63 -1.65 1.62
N ILE A 85 5.82 -1.04 2.47
CA ILE A 85 6.00 -1.08 3.92
C ILE A 85 4.85 -1.87 4.52
N VAL A 86 5.19 -2.93 5.26
CA VAL A 86 4.24 -3.77 5.99
C VAL A 86 4.48 -3.62 7.48
N THR A 87 3.46 -3.18 8.22
CA THR A 87 3.52 -3.03 9.68
C THR A 87 2.34 -3.70 10.36
N PHE A 88 2.50 -4.06 11.64
CA PHE A 88 1.40 -4.45 12.53
C PHE A 88 0.82 -3.24 13.28
N ASP A 89 1.29 -2.02 12.97
CA ASP A 89 0.76 -0.80 13.54
C ASP A 89 -0.51 -0.38 12.80
N ILE A 90 -1.63 -0.82 13.34
CA ILE A 90 -2.98 -0.64 12.79
C ILE A 90 -3.83 0.32 13.62
N GLU A 91 -3.26 0.94 14.65
CA GLU A 91 -4.02 1.67 15.67
C GLU A 91 -4.76 2.89 15.06
N ASP A 92 -4.16 3.55 14.08
CA ASP A 92 -4.77 4.64 13.33
C ASP A 92 -6.01 4.18 12.54
N ILE A 93 -5.93 3.03 11.88
CA ILE A 93 -7.05 2.41 11.14
C ILE A 93 -8.18 2.05 12.11
N LEU A 94 -7.83 1.43 13.25
CA LEU A 94 -8.80 1.07 14.29
C LEU A 94 -9.50 2.31 14.87
N ASN A 95 -8.73 3.35 15.20
CA ASN A 95 -9.26 4.59 15.76
C ASN A 95 -10.11 5.37 14.75
N LYS A 96 -9.71 5.38 13.48
CA LYS A 96 -10.49 5.98 12.38
C LYS A 96 -11.86 5.31 12.28
N SER A 97 -11.91 3.97 12.30
CA SER A 97 -13.18 3.23 12.29
C SER A 97 -14.07 3.55 13.50
N LEU A 98 -13.50 3.73 14.69
CA LEU A 98 -14.28 4.14 15.88
C LEU A 98 -14.81 5.58 15.79
N ARG A 99 -14.05 6.52 15.24
CA ARG A 99 -14.42 7.94 15.19
C ARG A 99 -15.41 8.29 14.08
N GLN A 100 -15.41 7.52 12.98
CA GLN A 100 -16.23 7.83 11.81
C GLN A 100 -17.73 7.54 11.98
N TYR A 101 -18.12 6.70 12.95
CA TYR A 101 -19.51 6.28 13.14
C TYR A 101 -19.90 6.25 14.62
N PRO A 102 -21.20 6.34 14.95
CA PRO A 102 -21.71 6.31 16.31
C PRO A 102 -21.13 5.16 17.13
N ILE A 103 -20.84 5.42 18.40
CA ILE A 103 -20.36 4.40 19.34
C ILE A 103 -21.34 4.19 20.50
N SER A 104 -22.50 4.83 20.45
CA SER A 104 -23.59 4.66 21.39
C SER A 104 -24.29 3.30 21.21
N GLY A 105 -25.07 2.90 22.22
CA GLY A 105 -25.88 1.68 22.17
C GLY A 105 -25.10 0.36 22.04
N ILE A 106 -25.83 -0.68 21.64
CA ILE A 106 -25.34 -2.07 21.59
C ILE A 106 -24.39 -2.27 20.41
N ALA A 107 -24.74 -1.76 19.23
CA ALA A 107 -23.89 -1.82 18.05
C ALA A 107 -22.54 -1.14 18.28
N GLY A 108 -22.53 0.04 18.91
CA GLY A 108 -21.30 0.72 19.30
C GLY A 108 -20.47 -0.07 20.31
N TRP A 109 -21.11 -0.75 21.27
CA TRP A 109 -20.40 -1.65 22.20
C TRP A 109 -19.76 -2.84 21.48
N MET A 110 -20.46 -3.46 20.52
CA MET A 110 -19.95 -4.55 19.71
C MET A 110 -18.77 -4.11 18.84
N ALA A 111 -18.86 -2.95 18.20
CA ALA A 111 -17.77 -2.36 17.42
C ALA A 111 -16.52 -2.15 18.29
N ARG A 112 -16.66 -1.59 19.50
CA ARG A 112 -15.54 -1.47 20.46
C ARG A 112 -14.95 -2.83 20.84
N ARG A 113 -15.77 -3.86 21.01
CA ARG A 113 -15.31 -5.21 21.34
C ARG A 113 -14.56 -5.85 20.16
N TRP A 114 -15.07 -5.71 18.94
CA TRP A 114 -14.42 -6.17 17.72
C TRP A 114 -13.05 -5.51 17.53
N ILE A 115 -12.98 -4.19 17.69
CA ILE A 115 -11.73 -3.43 17.56
C ILE A 115 -10.73 -3.80 18.66
N ARG A 116 -11.19 -4.02 19.91
CA ARG A 116 -10.36 -4.59 20.98
C ARG A 116 -9.82 -5.97 20.62
N MET A 117 -10.61 -6.81 19.95
CA MET A 117 -10.16 -8.13 19.48
C MET A 117 -9.08 -8.00 18.40
N LEU A 118 -9.27 -7.14 17.40
CA LEU A 118 -8.26 -6.89 16.35
C LEU A 118 -6.96 -6.32 16.95
N LYS A 119 -7.06 -5.39 17.91
CA LYS A 119 -5.92 -4.85 18.66
C LYS A 119 -5.20 -5.91 19.50
N LYS A 120 -5.92 -6.91 20.03
CA LYS A 120 -5.31 -8.07 20.70
C LYS A 120 -4.66 -9.01 19.68
N ALA A 121 -5.27 -9.17 18.50
CA ALA A 121 -4.76 -10.02 17.43
C ALA A 121 -3.42 -9.50 16.87
N SER A 122 -3.24 -8.18 16.73
CA SER A 122 -1.96 -7.60 16.28
C SER A 122 -0.79 -7.87 17.25
N LYS A 123 -1.09 -8.26 18.49
CA LYS A 123 -0.10 -8.58 19.54
C LYS A 123 0.11 -10.09 19.75
N ARG A 124 -0.58 -10.97 19.01
CA ARG A 124 -0.45 -12.44 19.17
C ARG A 124 0.94 -12.92 18.81
N GLY A 125 1.44 -13.99 19.43
CA GLY A 125 2.72 -14.60 19.04
C GLY A 125 2.73 -15.17 17.61
N SER A 126 1.57 -15.59 17.10
CA SER A 126 1.42 -16.08 15.73
C SER A 126 1.36 -14.93 14.73
N LEU A 127 2.45 -14.74 13.96
CA LEU A 127 2.61 -13.66 12.99
C LEU A 127 1.63 -13.75 11.81
N THR A 128 1.31 -14.96 11.36
CA THR A 128 0.34 -15.22 10.28
C THR A 128 -1.09 -14.80 10.65
N GLN A 129 -1.38 -14.61 11.94
CA GLN A 129 -2.68 -14.16 12.42
C GLN A 129 -2.77 -12.66 12.69
N ARG A 130 -1.65 -11.94 12.62
CA ARG A 130 -1.63 -10.50 12.92
C ARG A 130 -2.24 -9.71 11.76
N PRO A 131 -3.26 -8.86 12.03
CA PRO A 131 -3.70 -7.88 11.07
C PRO A 131 -2.57 -6.91 10.71
N ARG A 132 -2.56 -6.44 9.45
CA ARG A 132 -1.48 -5.62 8.90
C ARG A 132 -2.00 -4.32 8.31
N LYS A 133 -1.10 -3.35 8.22
CA LYS A 133 -1.22 -2.14 7.41
C LYS A 133 -0.14 -2.17 6.36
N MET A 134 -0.50 -1.83 5.12
CA MET A 134 0.44 -1.77 4.01
C MET A 134 0.44 -0.38 3.37
N ARG A 135 1.62 0.12 3.01
CA ARG A 135 1.79 1.42 2.34
C ARG A 135 2.75 1.25 1.17
N LEU A 136 2.44 1.90 0.05
CA LEU A 136 3.30 1.99 -1.11
C LEU A 136 3.77 3.43 -1.24
N LEU A 137 5.08 3.64 -1.22
CA LEU A 137 5.69 4.96 -1.38
C LEU A 137 6.55 4.99 -2.63
N VAL A 138 6.62 6.15 -3.27
CA VAL A 138 7.61 6.46 -4.30
C VAL A 138 8.36 7.72 -3.88
N GLY A 139 9.69 7.65 -3.87
CA GLY A 139 10.58 8.78 -3.65
C GLY A 139 11.36 9.08 -4.91
N PHE A 140 11.44 10.35 -5.25
CA PHE A 140 12.30 10.86 -6.32
C PHE A 140 13.45 11.61 -5.68
N ARG A 141 14.67 11.31 -6.10
CA ARG A 141 15.91 11.95 -5.67
C ARG A 141 16.53 12.67 -6.85
N TYR A 142 16.88 13.93 -6.67
CA TYR A 142 17.67 14.70 -7.62
C TYR A 142 19.03 15.02 -7.01
N ASP A 143 20.08 14.75 -7.78
CA ASP A 143 21.48 15.04 -7.43
C ASP A 143 21.97 16.25 -8.26
N PRO A 144 21.93 17.48 -7.69
CA PRO A 144 22.31 18.68 -8.42
C PRO A 144 23.81 18.69 -8.79
N PRO A 145 24.18 19.28 -9.93
CA PRO A 145 25.56 19.25 -10.44
C PRO A 145 26.54 20.06 -9.59
N TRP A 146 26.12 20.84 -8.59
CA TRP A 146 27.05 21.46 -7.63
C TRP A 146 27.85 20.42 -6.82
N LYS A 147 27.43 19.13 -6.82
CA LYS A 147 28.24 18.00 -6.34
C LYS A 147 29.54 17.79 -7.14
N ARG A 148 29.62 18.30 -8.37
CA ARG A 148 30.79 18.18 -9.25
C ARG A 148 31.41 19.55 -9.48
N GLY A 149 32.12 20.08 -8.49
CA GLY A 149 33.21 20.98 -8.79
C GLY A 149 34.20 20.23 -9.69
N SER A 150 34.44 20.71 -10.91
CA SER A 150 35.56 20.19 -11.70
C SER A 150 36.84 20.37 -10.87
N PHE A 151 37.78 19.43 -10.90
CA PHE A 151 39.07 19.58 -10.21
C PHE A 151 39.74 20.91 -10.56
N LEU A 152 39.57 21.37 -11.81
CA LEU A 152 39.96 22.70 -12.29
C LEU A 152 39.23 23.85 -11.59
N GLN A 153 37.94 23.73 -11.28
CA GLN A 153 37.18 24.73 -10.53
C GLN A 153 37.57 24.75 -9.04
N GLU A 154 37.92 23.63 -8.43
CA GLU A 154 38.50 23.59 -7.08
C GLU A 154 39.89 24.21 -7.06
N LEU A 155 40.72 23.96 -8.08
CA LEU A 155 42.07 24.51 -8.21
C LEU A 155 42.04 26.01 -8.53
N ILE A 156 41.12 26.47 -9.38
CA ILE A 156 40.84 27.90 -9.63
C ILE A 156 40.27 28.56 -8.38
N LYS A 157 39.40 27.89 -7.62
CA LYS A 157 38.97 28.38 -6.28
C LYS A 157 40.18 28.55 -5.38
N SER A 158 41.01 27.52 -5.25
CA SER A 158 42.22 27.52 -4.41
C SER A 158 43.19 28.65 -4.79
N LEU A 159 43.41 28.87 -6.09
CA LEU A 159 44.23 29.96 -6.62
C LEU A 159 43.58 31.34 -6.40
N SER A 160 42.26 31.46 -6.58
CA SER A 160 41.53 32.71 -6.35
C SER A 160 41.51 33.11 -4.86
N ILE A 161 41.46 32.11 -3.96
CA ILE A 161 41.54 32.29 -2.50
C ILE A 161 42.91 32.84 -2.10
N LEU A 162 43.98 32.37 -2.76
CA LEU A 162 45.35 32.83 -2.57
C LEU A 162 45.60 34.25 -3.11
N ILE A 163 44.88 34.68 -4.15
CA ILE A 163 45.12 35.96 -4.84
C ILE A 163 44.19 37.09 -4.37
N THR A 164 42.93 36.79 -3.99
CA THR A 164 41.91 37.83 -3.78
C THR A 164 41.29 37.88 -2.38
N GLY A 165 41.61 36.93 -1.48
CA GLY A 165 41.18 36.95 -0.08
C GLY A 165 39.66 36.94 0.18
N LYS A 166 38.82 36.90 -0.86
CA LYS A 166 37.35 36.83 -0.76
C LYS A 166 36.89 35.43 -1.09
N VAL A 167 36.49 34.69 -0.07
CA VAL A 167 35.94 33.34 -0.22
C VAL A 167 34.51 33.34 0.25
N GLY A 168 33.59 33.18 -0.69
CA GLY A 168 32.21 32.90 -0.40
C GLY A 168 31.32 33.28 -1.57
N VAL A 169 30.77 32.28 -2.24
CA VAL A 169 29.48 32.46 -2.92
C VAL A 169 28.55 33.04 -1.86
N SER A 170 27.98 34.23 -2.08
CA SER A 170 27.14 34.87 -1.06
C SER A 170 25.98 33.93 -0.68
N ALA A 171 25.49 34.03 0.55
CA ALA A 171 24.33 33.23 0.98
C ALA A 171 23.13 33.42 0.02
N GLU A 172 23.00 34.63 -0.55
CA GLU A 172 21.99 34.97 -1.55
C GLU A 172 22.21 34.25 -2.88
N GLN A 173 23.44 34.17 -3.38
CA GLN A 173 23.75 33.42 -4.60
C GLN A 173 23.46 31.92 -4.43
N ARG A 174 23.83 31.32 -3.29
CA ARG A 174 23.49 29.91 -3.00
C ARG A 174 21.99 29.68 -2.88
N ARG A 175 21.27 30.63 -2.28
CA ARG A 175 19.81 30.58 -2.18
C ARG A 175 19.18 30.65 -3.58
N SER A 176 19.62 31.57 -4.42
CA SER A 176 19.13 31.68 -5.81
C SER A 176 19.42 30.43 -6.63
N GLU A 177 20.61 29.86 -6.48
CA GLU A 177 21.00 28.61 -7.13
C GLU A 177 20.10 27.46 -6.66
N TYR A 178 19.95 27.28 -5.35
CA TYR A 178 19.02 26.31 -4.75
C TYR A 178 17.60 26.45 -5.32
N LEU A 179 17.05 27.68 -5.31
CA LEU A 179 15.70 27.93 -5.82
C LEU A 179 15.56 27.54 -7.28
N THR A 180 16.60 27.75 -8.10
CA THR A 180 16.58 27.36 -9.52
C THR A 180 16.48 25.84 -9.67
N TYR A 181 17.31 25.10 -8.92
CA TYR A 181 17.31 23.64 -8.96
C TYR A 181 16.05 23.03 -8.32
N ALA A 182 15.57 23.60 -7.22
CA ALA A 182 14.35 23.19 -6.55
C ALA A 182 13.12 23.37 -7.45
N ASN A 183 13.00 24.53 -8.12
CA ASN A 183 11.92 24.78 -9.07
C ASN A 183 11.96 23.84 -10.27
N LYS A 184 13.15 23.61 -10.85
CA LYS A 184 13.33 22.65 -11.95
C LYS A 184 12.91 21.24 -11.52
N PHE A 185 13.40 20.79 -10.38
CA PHE A 185 13.08 19.47 -9.84
C PHE A 185 11.58 19.32 -9.57
N LYS A 186 10.97 20.30 -8.88
CA LYS A 186 9.53 20.31 -8.60
C LYS A 186 8.69 20.22 -9.87
N GLY A 187 8.99 21.06 -10.88
CA GLY A 187 8.27 21.04 -12.15
C GLY A 187 8.40 19.71 -12.90
N GLU A 188 9.59 19.09 -12.87
CA GLU A 188 9.78 17.77 -13.48
C GLU A 188 9.00 16.67 -12.73
N ILE A 189 9.03 16.65 -11.40
CA ILE A 189 8.35 15.64 -10.59
C ILE A 189 6.83 15.78 -10.66
N GLU A 190 6.27 16.98 -10.54
CA GLU A 190 4.82 17.19 -10.57
C GLU A 190 4.19 16.70 -11.88
N GLY A 191 4.85 16.93 -13.03
CA GLY A 191 4.39 16.42 -14.31
C GLY A 191 4.39 14.89 -14.40
N LYS A 192 5.35 14.21 -13.75
CA LYS A 192 5.43 12.73 -13.74
C LYS A 192 4.46 12.13 -12.73
N VAL A 193 4.26 12.79 -11.60
CA VAL A 193 3.27 12.40 -10.59
C VAL A 193 1.84 12.54 -11.15
N ALA A 194 1.57 13.54 -11.98
CA ALA A 194 0.31 13.63 -12.72
C ALA A 194 0.08 12.40 -13.60
N ARG A 195 1.10 11.94 -14.34
CA ARG A 195 1.00 10.70 -15.13
C ARG A 195 0.76 9.46 -14.26
N LEU A 196 1.35 9.37 -13.07
CA LEU A 196 1.04 8.28 -12.12
C LEU A 196 -0.42 8.33 -11.66
N ARG A 197 -0.99 9.52 -11.50
CA ARG A 197 -2.41 9.69 -11.19
C ARG A 197 -3.29 9.17 -12.33
N ASP A 198 -2.95 9.48 -13.57
CA ASP A 198 -3.67 9.01 -14.77
C ASP A 198 -3.63 7.48 -14.90
N MET A 199 -2.55 6.84 -14.43
CA MET A 199 -2.43 5.38 -14.35
C MET A 199 -3.21 4.76 -13.17
N GLY A 200 -3.83 5.56 -12.31
CA GLY A 200 -4.69 5.10 -11.21
C GLY A 200 -4.03 5.06 -9.81
N PHE A 201 -2.80 5.54 -9.64
CA PHE A 201 -2.07 5.43 -8.35
C PHE A 201 -2.49 6.46 -7.28
N ALA A 202 -3.36 7.43 -7.59
CA ALA A 202 -3.85 8.45 -6.65
C ALA A 202 -2.77 9.02 -5.68
N PRO A 203 -1.68 9.61 -6.20
CA PRO A 203 -0.53 10.03 -5.41
C PRO A 203 -0.87 11.13 -4.40
N GLN A 204 -0.35 11.00 -3.19
CA GLN A 204 -0.44 11.97 -2.09
C GLN A 204 0.95 12.40 -1.63
N HIS A 205 1.21 13.70 -1.55
CA HIS A 205 2.52 14.21 -1.15
C HIS A 205 2.77 13.93 0.34
N ILE A 206 3.98 13.50 0.70
CA ILE A 206 4.41 13.34 2.08
C ILE A 206 5.20 14.58 2.49
N ASP A 207 4.73 15.27 3.53
CA ASP A 207 5.39 16.41 4.15
C ASP A 207 6.32 16.00 5.30
N GLY A 208 6.94 16.99 5.96
CA GLY A 208 7.81 16.75 7.12
C GLY A 208 7.14 15.91 8.20
N GLN A 209 5.90 16.22 8.56
CA GLN A 209 5.14 15.44 9.55
C GLN A 209 4.84 14.02 9.06
N GLY A 210 4.44 13.87 7.79
CA GLY A 210 4.13 12.58 7.20
C GLY A 210 5.33 11.63 7.16
N LEU A 211 6.55 12.16 6.98
CA LEU A 211 7.78 11.37 7.06
C LEU A 211 8.08 10.93 8.50
N ILE A 212 7.86 11.81 9.48
CA ILE A 212 7.99 11.46 10.91
C ILE A 212 6.95 10.40 11.30
N ASP A 213 5.68 10.60 10.93
CA ASP A 213 4.58 9.65 11.16
C ASP A 213 4.85 8.27 10.55
N LEU A 214 5.65 8.23 9.48
CA LEU A 214 6.07 7.00 8.83
C LEU A 214 7.25 6.33 9.52
N LEU A 215 8.36 7.03 9.72
CA LEU A 215 9.63 6.45 10.14
C LEU A 215 9.76 6.34 11.66
N TYR A 216 9.20 7.28 12.41
CA TYR A 216 9.34 7.30 13.87
C TYR A 216 8.77 6.04 14.54
N PRO A 217 7.57 5.53 14.18
CA PRO A 217 7.05 4.30 14.78
C PRO A 217 7.84 3.04 14.41
N ILE A 218 8.52 3.06 13.27
CA ILE A 218 9.41 1.98 12.82
C ILE A 218 10.68 1.99 13.67
N LEU A 219 11.32 3.16 13.77
CA LEU A 219 12.66 3.31 14.34
C LEU A 219 12.70 3.46 15.87
N ASN A 220 11.63 3.97 16.52
CA ASN A 220 11.64 4.35 17.95
C ASN A 220 10.51 3.68 18.74
N ARG A 221 10.45 2.35 18.70
CA ARG A 221 9.34 1.59 19.31
C ARG A 221 9.34 1.58 20.86
N ARG A 222 10.47 1.72 21.53
CA ARG A 222 10.63 1.76 23.00
C ARG A 222 10.82 3.16 23.57
N ALA A 223 11.26 4.15 22.78
CA ALA A 223 11.59 5.52 23.23
C ALA A 223 10.44 6.29 23.93
N THR A 224 9.24 5.73 23.98
CA THR A 224 8.09 6.26 24.72
C THR A 224 8.24 5.92 26.21
N LYS A 225 9.11 6.68 26.89
CA LYS A 225 9.34 6.81 28.34
C LYS A 225 8.74 5.72 29.25
N GLY A 226 9.64 4.92 29.84
CA GLY A 226 9.43 4.32 31.16
C GLY A 226 9.65 2.82 31.25
N GLY A 227 10.80 2.45 31.84
CA GLY A 227 11.18 1.17 32.45
C GLY A 227 10.19 0.01 32.44
N LYS A 228 10.72 -1.15 32.01
CA LYS A 228 10.11 -2.49 32.01
C LYS A 228 8.94 -2.61 31.04
N PHE A 229 9.01 -3.59 30.14
CA PHE A 229 7.86 -4.04 29.36
C PHE A 229 6.70 -4.35 30.31
N LYS A 230 5.78 -3.41 30.54
CA LYS A 230 4.43 -3.76 30.94
C LYS A 230 3.78 -4.35 29.71
N ARG A 231 3.85 -5.68 29.58
CA ARG A 231 3.01 -6.45 28.65
C ARG A 231 1.60 -5.86 28.68
N GLY A 232 1.19 -5.16 27.63
CA GLY A 232 -0.23 -4.78 27.48
C GLY A 232 -0.54 -3.38 26.96
N TYR A 233 0.25 -2.34 27.18
CA TYR A 233 -0.17 -0.97 26.85
C TYR A 233 0.35 -0.51 25.48
N SER A 234 -0.59 -0.13 24.60
CA SER A 234 -0.49 0.51 23.26
C SER A 234 0.59 0.05 22.26
N THR A 235 0.21 -0.16 20.99
CA THR A 235 1.16 -0.21 19.86
C THR A 235 1.46 1.17 19.28
N ALA A 236 0.64 2.18 19.56
CA ALA A 236 0.89 3.53 19.05
C ALA A 236 2.04 4.18 19.80
N VAL A 237 3.08 4.48 19.04
CA VAL A 237 4.20 5.33 19.46
C VAL A 237 3.74 6.78 19.30
N PRO A 238 3.60 7.60 20.37
CA PRO A 238 3.41 9.03 20.21
C PRO A 238 4.52 9.61 19.34
N VAL A 239 4.10 10.21 18.24
CA VAL A 239 4.98 10.77 17.23
C VAL A 239 5.23 12.25 17.58
N PRO A 240 6.48 12.74 17.48
CA PRO A 240 6.77 14.15 17.67
C PRO A 240 6.08 15.01 16.61
N ARG A 241 5.83 16.28 16.95
CA ARG A 241 5.36 17.26 15.98
C ARG A 241 6.55 17.83 15.22
N PHE A 242 6.39 17.98 13.91
CA PHE A 242 7.39 18.57 13.04
C PHE A 242 7.74 19.99 13.48
N SER A 243 9.03 20.28 13.54
CA SER A 243 9.61 21.58 13.81
C SER A 243 10.57 21.97 12.68
N PRO A 244 10.35 23.09 11.97
CA PRO A 244 11.20 23.50 10.85
C PRO A 244 12.58 24.02 11.28
N ASN A 245 12.74 24.33 12.56
CA ASN A 245 13.98 24.89 13.13
C ASN A 245 14.97 23.81 13.59
N GLU A 246 14.56 22.54 13.62
CA GLU A 246 15.38 21.41 14.05
C GLU A 246 15.68 20.49 12.86
N LEU A 247 16.83 19.81 12.89
CA LEU A 247 17.16 18.79 11.90
C LEU A 247 16.09 17.69 11.88
N LEU A 248 15.66 17.31 10.68
CA LEU A 248 14.62 16.31 10.49
C LEU A 248 15.07 14.93 10.98
N SER A 249 16.35 14.58 10.84
CA SER A 249 16.92 13.34 11.36
C SER A 249 16.76 13.20 12.88
N ASN A 250 16.94 14.28 13.66
CA ASN A 250 16.75 14.28 15.12
C ASN A 250 15.30 14.01 15.50
N GLN A 251 14.36 14.56 14.73
CA GLN A 251 12.92 14.36 14.93
C GLN A 251 12.46 12.96 14.49
N ILE A 252 13.20 12.30 13.58
CA ILE A 252 12.91 10.95 13.11
C ILE A 252 13.48 9.87 14.05
N SER A 253 14.64 10.09 14.67
CA SER A 253 15.25 9.09 15.55
C SER A 253 16.28 9.67 16.50
N ASP A 254 16.01 9.64 17.80
CA ASP A 254 16.93 10.07 18.86
C ASP A 254 17.61 8.90 19.60
N THR A 255 17.30 7.66 19.20
CA THR A 255 17.81 6.46 19.87
C THR A 255 19.03 5.86 19.18
N MET A 256 19.84 5.17 19.98
CA MET A 256 21.08 4.53 19.55
C MET A 256 20.81 3.27 18.72
N VAL A 257 21.77 2.94 17.86
CA VAL A 257 21.82 1.68 17.12
C VAL A 257 22.99 0.85 17.63
N SER A 258 22.80 -0.47 17.69
CA SER A 258 23.89 -1.41 18.00
C SER A 258 23.98 -2.50 16.94
N HIS A 259 25.21 -2.96 16.72
CA HIS A 259 25.54 -3.99 15.75
C HIS A 259 26.16 -5.19 16.48
N PRO A 260 25.35 -6.00 17.19
CA PRO A 260 25.87 -7.04 18.07
C PRO A 260 26.62 -8.16 17.32
N ARG A 261 26.26 -8.43 16.07
CA ARG A 261 26.90 -9.43 15.21
C ARG A 261 26.61 -9.16 13.75
N ALA A 262 27.42 -9.75 12.87
CA ALA A 262 27.30 -9.66 11.42
C ALA A 262 25.87 -9.96 10.94
N GLY A 263 25.30 -9.01 10.20
CA GLY A 263 23.95 -9.11 9.63
C GLY A 263 22.81 -8.82 10.59
N ILE A 264 23.08 -8.47 11.85
CA ILE A 264 22.04 -8.19 12.85
C ILE A 264 22.22 -6.78 13.38
N ILE A 265 21.20 -5.95 13.14
CA ILE A 265 21.16 -4.58 13.65
C ILE A 265 20.09 -4.51 14.72
N LYS A 266 20.44 -4.01 15.90
CA LYS A 266 19.48 -3.75 16.98
C LYS A 266 19.25 -2.25 17.10
N LYS A 267 17.98 -1.85 17.02
CA LYS A 267 17.57 -0.46 17.24
C LYS A 267 16.30 -0.43 18.06
N ASP A 268 16.37 0.30 19.18
CA ASP A 268 15.26 0.58 20.08
C ASP A 268 14.38 -0.65 20.42
N GLY A 269 15.05 -1.79 20.67
CA GLY A 269 14.40 -3.04 21.03
C GLY A 269 13.83 -3.88 19.88
N ARG A 270 14.07 -3.50 18.64
CA ARG A 270 13.80 -4.28 17.44
C ARG A 270 15.09 -4.78 16.82
N VAL A 271 14.96 -5.86 16.05
CA VAL A 271 16.04 -6.46 15.29
C VAL A 271 15.76 -6.27 13.81
N TYR A 272 16.74 -5.76 13.07
CA TYR A 272 16.68 -5.55 11.64
C TYR A 272 17.67 -6.47 10.94
N ARG A 273 17.23 -7.07 9.84
CA ARG A 273 18.06 -7.89 8.97
C ARG A 273 17.57 -7.76 7.53
N THR A 274 18.50 -7.62 6.60
CA THR A 274 18.17 -7.32 5.20
C THR A 274 18.65 -8.41 4.26
N VAL A 275 17.77 -8.81 3.34
CA VAL A 275 18.08 -9.66 2.19
C VAL A 275 18.02 -8.81 0.94
N SER A 276 18.92 -9.02 -0.02
CA SER A 276 18.89 -8.31 -1.30
C SER A 276 19.09 -9.23 -2.48
N MET A 277 18.52 -8.84 -3.62
CA MET A 277 18.68 -9.55 -4.87
C MET A 277 20.10 -9.36 -5.42
N VAL A 278 20.84 -10.46 -5.57
CA VAL A 278 22.19 -10.47 -6.15
C VAL A 278 22.19 -10.98 -7.57
N LYS A 279 21.29 -11.92 -7.88
CA LYS A 279 21.09 -12.42 -9.23
C LYS A 279 19.67 -12.09 -9.68
N PRO A 280 19.48 -11.38 -10.80
CA PRO A 280 18.15 -11.08 -11.30
C PRO A 280 17.43 -12.34 -11.83
N PRO A 281 16.10 -12.29 -11.96
CA PRO A 281 15.30 -13.33 -12.63
C PRO A 281 15.82 -13.65 -14.04
N THR A 282 15.57 -14.86 -14.53
CA THR A 282 15.89 -15.22 -15.93
C THR A 282 14.97 -14.51 -16.91
N GLN A 283 13.66 -14.51 -16.63
CA GLN A 283 12.65 -13.69 -17.31
C GLN A 283 11.89 -12.87 -16.28
N CYS A 284 11.39 -11.70 -16.69
CA CYS A 284 10.62 -10.84 -15.80
C CYS A 284 9.17 -10.71 -16.26
N PHE A 285 8.22 -10.87 -15.35
CA PHE A 285 6.78 -10.70 -15.55
C PHE A 285 6.23 -9.68 -14.54
N PRO A 286 5.18 -8.91 -14.88
CA PRO A 286 4.46 -8.12 -13.91
C PRO A 286 4.04 -8.97 -12.70
N LEU A 287 3.76 -8.33 -11.55
CA LEU A 287 3.32 -8.98 -10.31
C LEU A 287 4.31 -9.96 -9.66
N MET A 288 5.50 -10.18 -10.22
CA MET A 288 6.37 -11.23 -9.70
C MET A 288 6.81 -10.99 -8.25
N ILE A 289 6.85 -9.74 -7.78
CA ILE A 289 7.31 -9.39 -6.43
C ILE A 289 6.31 -9.75 -5.33
N ALA A 290 5.10 -10.19 -5.70
CA ALA A 290 4.03 -10.56 -4.77
C ALA A 290 4.43 -11.57 -3.67
N PRO A 291 5.24 -12.62 -3.93
CA PRO A 291 5.71 -13.52 -2.88
C PRO A 291 6.46 -12.78 -1.77
N LEU A 292 7.30 -11.80 -2.11
CA LEU A 292 8.01 -10.99 -1.12
C LEU A 292 7.03 -10.11 -0.33
N GLN A 293 6.05 -9.49 -1.00
CA GLN A 293 5.01 -8.65 -0.36
C GLN A 293 4.14 -9.44 0.62
N SER A 294 3.96 -10.74 0.39
CA SER A 294 3.08 -11.62 1.20
C SER A 294 3.71 -12.12 2.51
N SER A 295 5.01 -11.88 2.71
CA SER A 295 5.77 -12.35 3.87
C SER A 295 5.08 -12.03 5.19
N PRO A 296 5.08 -12.96 6.18
CA PRO A 296 4.26 -12.79 7.37
C PRO A 296 4.77 -11.77 8.40
N TYR A 297 5.94 -11.20 8.17
CA TYR A 297 6.68 -10.33 9.08
C TYR A 297 6.44 -8.84 8.79
N GLU A 298 6.76 -7.97 9.75
CA GLU A 298 6.95 -6.55 9.43
C GLU A 298 8.21 -6.41 8.59
N HIS A 299 8.12 -5.67 7.49
CA HIS A 299 9.23 -5.50 6.58
C HIS A 299 9.04 -4.31 5.65
N ILE A 300 10.16 -3.86 5.07
CA ILE A 300 10.20 -2.87 4.00
C ILE A 300 10.80 -3.56 2.77
N ILE A 301 10.08 -3.55 1.66
CA ILE A 301 10.64 -3.90 0.35
C ILE A 301 11.00 -2.59 -0.35
N SER A 302 12.29 -2.31 -0.50
CA SER A 302 12.81 -1.18 -1.25
C SER A 302 13.24 -1.65 -2.63
N VAL A 303 12.66 -1.06 -3.67
CA VAL A 303 13.07 -1.24 -5.06
C VAL A 303 13.60 0.07 -5.61
N THR A 304 14.90 0.11 -5.89
CA THR A 304 15.60 1.32 -6.32
C THR A 304 15.81 1.30 -7.84
N TYR A 305 15.80 2.47 -8.47
CA TYR A 305 16.00 2.62 -9.91
C TYR A 305 16.91 3.83 -10.14
N SER A 306 18.05 3.61 -10.79
CA SER A 306 18.91 4.69 -11.28
C SER A 306 19.51 4.34 -12.63
N LYS A 307 19.90 5.36 -13.39
CA LYS A 307 20.56 5.20 -14.69
C LYS A 307 21.75 6.14 -14.82
N ASP A 308 22.75 5.70 -15.57
CA ASP A 308 23.87 6.56 -15.96
C ASP A 308 23.50 7.40 -17.19
N SER A 309 24.30 8.41 -17.53
CA SER A 309 24.14 9.13 -18.80
C SER A 309 24.29 8.18 -19.99
N GLN A 310 23.54 8.43 -21.06
CA GLN A 310 23.55 7.57 -22.25
C GLN A 310 24.97 7.37 -22.82
N GLN A 311 25.78 8.44 -22.84
CA GLN A 311 27.18 8.38 -23.27
C GLN A 311 28.02 7.45 -22.37
N ALA A 312 27.84 7.50 -21.05
CA ALA A 312 28.54 6.62 -20.13
C ALA A 312 28.08 5.16 -20.27
N GLN A 313 26.79 4.93 -20.54
CA GLN A 313 26.26 3.59 -20.82
C GLN A 313 26.86 3.00 -22.11
N ILE A 314 26.86 3.76 -23.20
CA ILE A 314 27.43 3.34 -24.49
C ILE A 314 28.92 3.02 -24.33
N LYS A 315 29.68 3.91 -23.70
CA LYS A 315 31.12 3.70 -23.45
C LYS A 315 31.38 2.42 -22.66
N LYS A 316 30.57 2.13 -21.63
CA LYS A 316 30.67 0.87 -20.86
C LYS A 316 30.40 -0.36 -21.74
N LEU A 317 29.36 -0.32 -22.58
CA LEU A 317 29.05 -1.42 -23.49
C LEU A 317 30.15 -1.64 -24.53
N ASP A 318 30.74 -0.57 -25.08
CA ASP A 318 31.83 -0.67 -26.05
C ASP A 318 33.09 -1.28 -25.42
N THR A 319 33.40 -0.92 -24.17
CA THR A 319 34.49 -1.57 -23.43
C THR A 319 34.21 -3.04 -23.12
N LEU A 320 32.95 -3.42 -22.88
CA LEU A 320 32.57 -4.81 -22.63
C LEU A 320 32.59 -5.64 -23.92
N ASP A 321 32.10 -5.09 -25.03
CA ASP A 321 32.14 -5.75 -26.34
C ASP A 321 33.58 -6.01 -26.79
N SER A 322 34.47 -5.01 -26.65
CA SER A 322 35.89 -5.17 -27.01
C SER A 322 36.61 -6.18 -26.13
N THR A 323 36.42 -6.12 -24.80
CA THR A 323 37.06 -7.06 -23.87
C THR A 323 36.56 -8.50 -24.02
N LEU A 324 35.29 -8.70 -24.36
CA LEU A 324 34.73 -10.04 -24.64
C LEU A 324 35.11 -10.54 -26.03
N GLY A 325 35.21 -9.65 -27.03
CA GLY A 325 35.72 -9.99 -28.36
C GLY A 325 37.15 -10.56 -28.32
N LEU A 326 38.01 -9.99 -27.47
CA LEU A 326 39.35 -10.53 -27.21
C LEU A 326 39.35 -11.95 -26.59
N ARG A 327 38.23 -12.36 -25.99
CA ARG A 327 38.05 -13.68 -25.36
C ARG A 327 37.18 -14.62 -26.19
N GLU A 328 36.73 -14.19 -27.37
CA GLU A 328 35.82 -14.97 -28.22
C GLU A 328 36.47 -16.27 -28.71
N PHE A 329 37.78 -16.21 -28.99
CA PHE A 329 38.60 -17.34 -29.38
C PHE A 329 39.48 -17.78 -28.21
N THR A 330 39.47 -19.08 -27.93
CA THR A 330 40.45 -19.68 -27.01
C THR A 330 41.84 -19.71 -27.66
N SER A 331 42.89 -19.96 -26.87
CA SER A 331 44.28 -20.10 -27.38
C SER A 331 44.45 -21.17 -28.47
N MET A 332 43.46 -22.05 -28.66
CA MET A 332 43.40 -23.06 -29.72
C MET A 332 42.40 -22.71 -30.85
N GLY A 333 41.96 -21.46 -30.97
CA GLY A 333 41.07 -21.00 -32.04
C GLY A 333 39.62 -21.50 -31.96
N ARG A 334 39.22 -22.23 -30.91
CA ARG A 334 37.84 -22.66 -30.72
C ARG A 334 36.99 -21.52 -30.16
N SER A 335 35.86 -21.26 -30.83
CA SER A 335 34.89 -20.23 -30.44
C SER A 335 34.15 -20.63 -29.16
N ASN A 336 34.12 -19.74 -28.17
CA ASN A 336 33.39 -19.98 -26.94
C ASN A 336 31.91 -19.55 -27.09
N GLN A 337 31.00 -20.51 -27.27
CA GLN A 337 29.57 -20.26 -27.46
C GLN A 337 28.96 -19.38 -26.34
N LYS A 338 29.40 -19.53 -25.09
CA LYS A 338 28.90 -18.71 -23.98
C LYS A 338 29.28 -17.23 -24.14
N ILE A 339 30.49 -16.96 -24.62
CA ILE A 339 30.98 -15.60 -24.86
C ILE A 339 30.27 -15.00 -26.07
N GLN A 340 30.03 -15.79 -27.12
CA GLN A 340 29.24 -15.34 -28.28
C GLN A 340 27.81 -14.94 -27.90
N HIS A 341 27.14 -15.70 -27.03
CA HIS A 341 25.82 -15.32 -26.51
C HIS A 341 25.87 -14.02 -25.69
N GLN A 342 26.93 -13.81 -24.89
CA GLN A 342 27.11 -12.55 -24.16
C GLN A 342 27.33 -11.37 -25.10
N ILE A 343 28.20 -11.50 -26.09
CA ILE A 343 28.44 -10.49 -27.14
C ILE A 343 27.14 -10.12 -27.85
N ARG A 344 26.36 -11.12 -28.30
CA ARG A 344 25.04 -10.87 -28.91
C ARG A 344 24.10 -10.10 -27.99
N SER A 345 24.07 -10.44 -26.70
CA SER A 345 23.21 -9.75 -25.73
C SER A 345 23.62 -8.28 -25.50
N ILE A 346 24.93 -8.00 -25.51
CA ILE A 346 25.51 -6.66 -25.36
C ILE A 346 25.19 -5.82 -26.59
N ARG A 347 25.40 -6.36 -27.80
CA ARG A 347 25.06 -5.67 -29.05
C ARG A 347 23.57 -5.35 -29.15
N ALA A 348 22.69 -6.29 -28.78
CA ALA A 348 21.26 -6.04 -28.73
C ALA A 348 20.87 -4.97 -27.69
N ALA A 349 21.56 -4.92 -26.54
CA ALA A 349 21.34 -3.87 -25.54
C ALA A 349 21.83 -2.50 -26.05
N ARG A 350 22.96 -2.46 -26.77
CA ARG A 350 23.50 -1.27 -27.41
C ARG A 350 22.54 -0.74 -28.49
N GLU A 351 21.99 -1.60 -29.32
CA GLU A 351 20.99 -1.23 -30.33
C GLU A 351 19.71 -0.66 -29.67
N SER A 352 19.24 -1.27 -28.58
CA SER A 352 18.09 -0.77 -27.82
C SER A 352 18.32 0.64 -27.25
N LEU A 353 19.56 0.94 -26.82
CA LEU A 353 19.95 2.27 -26.34
C LEU A 353 20.03 3.31 -27.46
N TYR A 354 20.46 2.93 -28.67
CA TYR A 354 20.43 3.85 -29.82
C TYR A 354 19.02 4.15 -30.28
N ASN A 355 18.16 3.13 -30.29
CA ASN A 355 16.75 3.26 -30.68
C ASN A 355 15.86 3.85 -29.57
N ASN A 356 16.44 4.19 -28.41
CA ASN A 356 15.73 4.67 -27.21
C ASN A 356 14.54 3.78 -26.80
N SER A 357 14.56 2.48 -27.14
CA SER A 357 13.46 1.56 -26.82
C SER A 357 13.52 1.05 -25.38
N ALA A 358 14.72 0.99 -24.80
CA ALA A 358 14.94 0.67 -23.40
C ALA A 358 16.28 1.23 -22.92
N GLN A 359 16.34 1.63 -21.65
CA GLN A 359 17.56 2.08 -20.99
C GLN A 359 18.24 0.92 -20.24
N ILE A 360 19.53 1.07 -19.94
CA ILE A 360 20.24 0.17 -19.01
C ILE A 360 20.26 0.83 -17.64
N VAL A 361 19.67 0.15 -16.67
CA VAL A 361 19.38 0.71 -15.34
C VAL A 361 20.00 -0.15 -14.26
N ARG A 362 20.39 0.48 -13.16
CA ARG A 362 20.72 -0.19 -11.90
C ARG A 362 19.44 -0.32 -11.09
N ILE A 363 19.18 -1.54 -10.61
CA ILE A 363 18.05 -1.86 -9.75
C ILE A 363 18.52 -2.61 -8.51
N GLY A 364 18.12 -2.13 -7.34
CA GLY A 364 18.24 -2.83 -6.07
C GLY A 364 16.86 -3.36 -5.66
N VAL A 365 16.79 -4.59 -5.18
CA VAL A 365 15.58 -5.13 -4.54
C VAL A 365 16.01 -5.62 -3.16
N HIS A 366 15.61 -4.88 -2.13
CA HIS A 366 16.01 -5.09 -0.75
C HIS A 366 14.77 -5.37 0.09
N GLN A 367 14.78 -6.46 0.87
CA GLN A 367 13.75 -6.77 1.86
C GLN A 367 14.36 -6.70 3.25
N THR A 368 14.04 -5.63 3.97
CA THR A 368 14.49 -5.39 5.35
C THR A 368 13.41 -5.83 6.32
N PHE A 369 13.68 -6.85 7.12
CA PHE A 369 12.78 -7.36 8.14
C PHE A 369 12.91 -6.58 9.45
N ILE A 370 11.79 -6.40 10.14
CA ILE A 370 11.69 -5.69 11.42
C ILE A 370 11.09 -6.65 12.45
N CYS A 371 11.95 -7.26 13.27
CA CYS A 371 11.61 -8.37 14.15
C CYS A 371 11.73 -7.99 15.63
N GLN A 372 11.14 -8.81 16.51
CA GLN A 372 11.23 -8.62 17.97
C GLN A 372 12.47 -9.29 18.56
N THR A 373 12.87 -10.43 18.00
CA THR A 373 14.03 -11.21 18.43
C THR A 373 14.96 -11.51 17.26
N GLU A 374 16.19 -11.89 17.58
CA GLU A 374 17.15 -12.30 16.56
C GLU A 374 16.69 -13.57 15.84
N ASP A 375 16.25 -14.60 16.57
CA ASP A 375 15.73 -15.85 15.98
C ASP A 375 14.54 -15.64 15.03
N GLU A 376 13.71 -14.62 15.28
CA GLU A 376 12.66 -14.21 14.36
C GLU A 376 13.25 -13.62 13.07
N ALA A 377 14.25 -12.74 13.19
CA ALA A 377 14.95 -12.16 12.05
C ALA A 377 15.68 -13.21 11.20
N GLU A 378 16.34 -14.19 11.83
CA GLU A 378 17.02 -15.29 11.11
C GLU A 378 16.03 -16.14 10.32
N ARG A 379 14.92 -16.55 10.95
CA ARG A 379 13.85 -17.30 10.27
C ARG A 379 13.25 -16.50 9.12
N ALA A 380 12.90 -15.23 9.36
CA ALA A 380 12.34 -14.36 8.34
C ALA A 380 13.25 -14.24 7.11
N THR A 381 14.54 -14.04 7.32
CA THR A 381 15.51 -13.96 6.21
C THR A 381 15.76 -15.29 5.51
N SER A 382 15.69 -16.41 6.24
CA SER A 382 15.82 -17.74 5.64
C SER A 382 14.63 -18.05 4.74
N GLU A 383 13.41 -17.73 5.19
CA GLU A 383 12.19 -17.81 4.39
C GLU A 383 12.24 -16.88 3.18
N ALA A 384 12.75 -15.66 3.34
CA ALA A 384 12.92 -14.72 2.23
C ALA A 384 13.89 -15.22 1.17
N ILE A 385 15.06 -15.75 1.58
CA ILE A 385 16.02 -16.38 0.65
C ILE A 385 15.33 -17.51 -0.12
N ALA A 386 14.52 -18.34 0.54
CA ALA A 386 13.79 -19.41 -0.10
C ALA A 386 12.69 -18.91 -1.07
N ALA A 387 12.18 -17.69 -0.87
CA ALA A 387 11.21 -17.05 -1.77
C ALA A 387 11.86 -16.45 -3.04
N PHE A 388 13.11 -15.99 -2.98
CA PHE A 388 13.78 -15.38 -4.16
C PHE A 388 13.81 -16.29 -5.41
N PRO A 389 14.08 -17.60 -5.33
CA PRO A 389 14.00 -18.50 -6.48
C PRO A 389 12.62 -18.52 -7.17
N GLN A 390 11.53 -18.23 -6.44
CA GLN A 390 10.17 -18.14 -7.00
C GLN A 390 10.02 -16.94 -7.94
N LEU A 391 10.93 -15.95 -7.86
CA LEU A 391 11.07 -14.85 -8.82
C LEU A 391 11.83 -15.31 -10.07
N ASN A 392 11.41 -16.43 -10.65
CA ASN A 392 11.98 -17.01 -11.87
C ASN A 392 13.51 -17.18 -11.86
N GLY A 393 14.01 -17.81 -10.79
CA GLY A 393 15.44 -18.15 -10.63
C GLY A 393 16.33 -17.01 -10.13
N ALA A 394 15.76 -15.94 -9.58
CA ALA A 394 16.52 -14.93 -8.86
C ALA A 394 17.21 -15.52 -7.63
N ARG A 395 18.25 -14.83 -7.13
CA ARG A 395 18.93 -15.22 -5.88
C ARG A 395 19.01 -14.03 -4.93
N GLY A 396 18.58 -14.28 -3.70
CA GLY A 396 18.77 -13.38 -2.57
C GLY A 396 20.09 -13.67 -1.85
N MET A 397 20.62 -12.66 -1.17
CA MET A 397 21.76 -12.75 -0.27
C MET A 397 21.47 -11.96 0.99
N ILE A 398 21.80 -12.52 2.15
CA ILE A 398 21.82 -11.78 3.41
C ILE A 398 23.07 -10.92 3.46
N HIS A 399 22.93 -9.66 3.85
CA HIS A 399 24.08 -8.81 4.13
C HIS A 399 24.60 -9.08 5.54
N GLU A 400 25.89 -9.36 5.65
CA GLU A 400 26.56 -9.59 6.94
C GLU A 400 27.55 -8.47 7.30
N ILE A 401 28.15 -7.84 6.28
CA ILE A 401 29.20 -6.82 6.45
C ILE A 401 28.64 -5.40 6.32
N ALA A 402 27.72 -5.20 5.38
CA ALA A 402 27.20 -3.88 5.03
C ALA A 402 25.69 -3.76 5.27
N ASP A 403 25.19 -4.58 6.18
CA ASP A 403 23.80 -4.60 6.61
C ASP A 403 23.29 -3.24 7.08
N LEU A 404 24.06 -2.48 7.85
CA LEU A 404 23.62 -1.15 8.33
C LEU A 404 23.45 -0.16 7.19
N GLY A 405 24.40 -0.14 6.24
CA GLY A 405 24.28 0.69 5.04
C GLY A 405 23.07 0.31 4.18
N VAL A 406 22.84 -1.00 3.96
CA VAL A 406 21.69 -1.47 3.18
C VAL A 406 20.36 -1.23 3.92
N MET A 407 20.34 -1.35 5.25
CA MET A 407 19.16 -1.05 6.08
C MET A 407 18.79 0.44 6.01
N ILE A 408 19.77 1.35 6.04
CA ILE A 408 19.51 2.78 5.85
C ILE A 408 19.04 3.05 4.42
N HIS A 409 19.72 2.48 3.42
CA HIS A 409 19.39 2.61 2.00
C HIS A 409 17.98 2.10 1.63
N SER A 410 17.46 1.13 2.40
CA SER A 410 16.08 0.64 2.24
C SER A 410 15.02 1.50 2.93
N LEU A 411 15.40 2.47 3.76
CA LEU A 411 14.43 3.40 4.35
C LEU A 411 13.84 4.33 3.28
N PRO A 412 12.56 4.70 3.42
CA PRO A 412 11.90 5.68 2.55
C PRO A 412 12.66 6.99 2.44
N GLY A 413 13.10 7.35 1.23
CA GLY A 413 13.85 8.58 1.05
C GLY A 413 15.31 8.47 1.50
N SER A 414 15.94 7.30 1.39
CA SER A 414 17.36 7.14 1.76
C SER A 414 18.22 6.53 0.66
N TYR A 415 17.63 6.28 -0.51
CA TYR A 415 18.36 5.70 -1.65
C TYR A 415 19.50 6.63 -2.11
N ASP A 416 20.73 6.11 -2.19
CA ASP A 416 21.85 6.81 -2.80
C ASP A 416 22.44 5.98 -3.95
N PRO A 417 22.32 6.43 -5.21
CA PRO A 417 22.91 5.77 -6.37
C PRO A 417 24.44 5.70 -6.33
N SER A 418 25.12 6.58 -5.60
CA SER A 418 26.59 6.59 -5.49
C SER A 418 27.13 5.41 -4.67
N LEU A 419 26.27 4.85 -3.80
CA LEU A 419 26.56 3.67 -2.99
C LEU A 419 26.22 2.36 -3.70
N ASP A 420 25.68 2.42 -4.91
CA ASP A 420 25.35 1.23 -5.70
C ASP A 420 26.61 0.41 -5.99
N GLY A 421 26.56 -0.88 -5.69
CA GLY A 421 27.70 -1.78 -5.82
C GLY A 421 27.31 -3.21 -6.13
N ARG A 422 28.30 -3.98 -6.59
CA ARG A 422 28.15 -5.42 -6.82
C ARG A 422 27.74 -6.11 -5.52
N GLY A 423 26.66 -6.87 -5.58
CA GLY A 423 26.09 -7.59 -4.43
C GLY A 423 24.89 -6.89 -3.80
N TRP A 424 24.60 -5.62 -4.13
CA TRP A 424 23.46 -4.87 -3.58
C TRP A 424 22.48 -4.48 -4.69
N THR A 425 23.02 -4.08 -5.84
CA THR A 425 22.26 -3.76 -7.04
C THR A 425 22.70 -4.57 -8.24
N VAL A 426 21.81 -4.72 -9.20
CA VAL A 426 22.04 -5.43 -10.45
C VAL A 426 21.71 -4.53 -11.63
N THR A 427 22.39 -4.74 -12.74
CA THR A 427 22.13 -3.99 -13.98
C THR A 427 21.22 -4.80 -14.90
N MET A 428 20.16 -4.19 -15.41
CA MET A 428 19.26 -4.81 -16.40
C MET A 428 18.61 -3.78 -17.31
N ARG A 429 17.85 -4.23 -18.32
CA ARG A 429 17.05 -3.35 -19.18
C ARG A 429 15.87 -2.77 -18.39
N SER A 430 15.53 -1.51 -18.64
CA SER A 430 14.42 -0.80 -17.99
C SER A 430 13.10 -1.56 -18.09
N SER A 431 12.79 -2.12 -19.26
CA SER A 431 11.60 -2.95 -19.52
C SER A 431 11.46 -4.18 -18.61
N ARG A 432 12.57 -4.69 -18.09
CA ARG A 432 12.61 -5.78 -17.11
C ARG A 432 12.60 -5.28 -15.67
N ALA A 433 13.28 -4.16 -15.42
CA ALA A 433 13.38 -3.54 -14.11
C ALA A 433 12.01 -3.11 -13.57
N VAL A 434 11.17 -2.48 -14.40
CA VAL A 434 9.84 -2.01 -13.99
C VAL A 434 8.91 -3.13 -13.53
N ARG A 435 9.15 -4.36 -13.98
CA ARG A 435 8.36 -5.54 -13.61
C ARG A 435 8.65 -6.04 -12.18
N MET A 436 9.72 -5.53 -11.57
CA MET A 436 10.07 -5.80 -10.16
C MET A 436 9.43 -4.79 -9.21
N LEU A 437 8.78 -3.74 -9.71
CA LEU A 437 8.22 -2.68 -8.84
C LEU A 437 6.98 -3.20 -8.08
N PRO A 438 6.82 -2.85 -6.79
CA PRO A 438 5.70 -3.28 -5.97
C PRO A 438 4.43 -2.43 -6.22
N LEU A 439 3.97 -2.39 -7.47
CA LEU A 439 2.88 -1.49 -7.91
C LEU A 439 1.48 -1.98 -7.53
N TRP A 440 1.33 -3.28 -7.28
CA TRP A 440 0.04 -3.90 -7.00
C TRP A 440 -0.10 -4.32 -5.54
N GLY A 441 -1.35 -4.34 -5.09
CA GLY A 441 -1.72 -4.63 -3.72
C GLY A 441 -3.19 -4.99 -3.59
N ASN A 442 -3.66 -5.09 -2.35
CA ASN A 442 -5.07 -5.33 -2.11
C ASN A 442 -5.90 -4.07 -2.31
N TRP A 443 -7.19 -4.29 -2.52
CA TRP A 443 -8.18 -3.24 -2.35
C TRP A 443 -8.14 -2.69 -0.92
N LYS A 444 -8.00 -1.36 -0.80
CA LYS A 444 -7.90 -0.65 0.49
C LYS A 444 -9.24 -0.48 1.22
N GLY A 445 -10.34 -0.94 0.61
CA GLY A 445 -11.68 -0.79 1.17
C GLY A 445 -12.39 0.51 0.76
N SER A 446 -13.57 0.69 1.33
CA SER A 446 -14.40 1.90 1.24
C SER A 446 -13.70 3.10 1.88
N LYS A 447 -14.11 4.33 1.51
CA LYS A 447 -13.63 5.58 2.15
C LYS A 447 -14.00 5.61 3.63
N GLY A 448 -15.21 5.14 3.94
CA GLY A 448 -15.69 4.86 5.28
C GLY A 448 -15.27 3.46 5.75
N ALA A 449 -14.90 3.32 7.03
CA ALA A 449 -14.60 2.02 7.63
C ALA A 449 -15.61 1.68 8.73
N LEU A 450 -16.87 1.43 8.35
CA LEU A 450 -17.94 1.07 9.30
C LEU A 450 -17.55 -0.16 10.11
N PHE A 451 -16.96 -1.14 9.42
CA PHE A 451 -16.28 -2.27 10.03
C PHE A 451 -14.99 -2.61 9.30
N LEU A 452 -14.13 -3.36 10.00
CA LEU A 452 -12.81 -3.74 9.55
C LEU A 452 -12.72 -5.26 9.50
N LEU A 453 -12.26 -5.79 8.37
CA LEU A 453 -11.97 -7.21 8.20
C LEU A 453 -10.53 -7.40 7.70
N PRO A 454 -9.79 -8.41 8.23
CA PRO A 454 -8.51 -8.77 7.66
C PRO A 454 -8.71 -9.50 6.34
N ASN A 455 -7.99 -9.11 5.30
CA ASN A 455 -7.93 -9.84 4.04
C ASN A 455 -7.30 -11.25 4.25
N LEU A 456 -7.69 -12.22 3.44
CA LEU A 456 -7.21 -13.60 3.49
C LEU A 456 -5.73 -13.72 3.10
N TRP A 457 -5.27 -13.03 2.05
CA TRP A 457 -3.93 -13.24 1.50
C TRP A 457 -2.80 -12.78 2.42
N ASN A 458 -2.93 -11.59 3.00
CA ASN A 458 -1.84 -10.97 3.76
C ASN A 458 -2.30 -10.28 5.04
N ARG A 459 -3.54 -10.55 5.47
CA ARG A 459 -4.14 -10.01 6.70
C ARG A 459 -4.22 -8.48 6.74
N GLU A 460 -4.06 -7.78 5.63
CA GLU A 460 -4.27 -6.34 5.57
C GLU A 460 -5.68 -5.99 6.04
N LEU A 461 -5.82 -5.01 6.93
CA LEU A 461 -7.13 -4.54 7.35
C LEU A 461 -7.79 -3.72 6.26
N VAL A 462 -8.98 -4.18 5.85
CA VAL A 462 -9.81 -3.53 4.85
C VAL A 462 -11.06 -2.99 5.54
N GLY A 463 -11.35 -1.70 5.28
CA GLY A 463 -12.57 -1.04 5.73
C GLY A 463 -13.73 -1.29 4.77
N PHE A 464 -14.88 -1.63 5.33
CA PHE A 464 -16.11 -1.76 4.58
C PHE A 464 -17.12 -0.75 5.09
N ASP A 465 -17.79 -0.10 4.15
CA ASP A 465 -18.98 0.69 4.38
C ASP A 465 -19.95 0.43 3.23
N LEU A 466 -21.11 -0.15 3.56
CA LEU A 466 -22.15 -0.47 2.58
C LEU A 466 -22.90 0.78 2.12
N PHE A 467 -22.75 1.89 2.84
CA PHE A 467 -23.40 3.17 2.53
C PHE A 467 -22.51 4.10 1.70
N ASP A 468 -21.26 3.73 1.41
CA ASP A 468 -20.30 4.51 0.61
C ASP A 468 -20.60 4.45 -0.91
N SER A 469 -21.62 3.70 -1.33
CA SER A 469 -22.04 3.60 -2.73
C SER A 469 -22.87 4.82 -3.13
N ASN A 470 -22.42 5.53 -4.17
CA ASN A 470 -23.16 6.65 -4.76
C ASN A 470 -24.30 6.21 -5.72
N ILE A 471 -24.38 4.92 -6.06
CA ILE A 471 -25.36 4.41 -7.05
C ILE A 471 -26.51 3.69 -6.31
N ALA A 472 -26.19 2.63 -5.57
CA ALA A 472 -27.14 1.92 -4.71
C ALA A 472 -26.38 1.12 -3.63
N PRO A 473 -26.80 1.15 -2.36
CA PRO A 473 -26.20 0.39 -1.26
C PRO A 473 -26.71 -1.06 -1.22
N ASN A 474 -26.80 -1.73 -2.37
CA ASN A 474 -27.35 -3.08 -2.48
C ASN A 474 -26.25 -4.14 -2.35
N VAL A 475 -26.53 -5.22 -1.62
CA VAL A 475 -25.59 -6.34 -1.42
C VAL A 475 -26.25 -7.67 -1.77
N LEU A 476 -25.62 -8.42 -2.68
CA LEU A 476 -25.98 -9.81 -2.96
C LEU A 476 -25.08 -10.75 -2.15
N ILE A 477 -25.68 -11.56 -1.27
CA ILE A 477 -24.96 -12.61 -0.52
C ILE A 477 -25.46 -13.96 -0.99
N SER A 478 -24.60 -14.72 -1.67
CA SER A 478 -24.90 -16.06 -2.17
C SER A 478 -23.98 -17.11 -1.53
N GLY A 479 -24.45 -18.35 -1.48
CA GLY A 479 -23.73 -19.48 -0.93
C GLY A 479 -24.66 -20.65 -0.61
N VAL A 480 -24.11 -21.85 -0.46
CA VAL A 480 -24.86 -23.06 -0.08
C VAL A 480 -25.26 -23.04 1.40
N SER A 481 -26.15 -23.96 1.82
CA SER A 481 -26.42 -24.14 3.25
C SER A 481 -25.14 -24.56 3.98
N GLY A 482 -24.92 -24.07 5.20
CA GLY A 482 -23.68 -24.32 5.97
C GLY A 482 -22.48 -23.43 5.59
N ALA A 483 -22.53 -22.68 4.47
CA ALA A 483 -21.44 -21.79 4.07
C ALA A 483 -21.25 -20.54 4.97
N GLY A 484 -22.10 -20.36 5.98
CA GLY A 484 -22.00 -19.23 6.92
C GLY A 484 -22.78 -17.97 6.51
N LYS A 485 -23.71 -18.04 5.54
CA LYS A 485 -24.54 -16.90 5.12
C LYS A 485 -25.24 -16.20 6.29
N SER A 486 -26.00 -16.96 7.09
CA SER A 486 -26.74 -16.41 8.23
C SER A 486 -25.81 -15.84 9.30
N TYR A 487 -24.62 -16.43 9.48
CA TYR A 487 -23.59 -15.90 10.39
C TYR A 487 -23.06 -14.53 9.92
N LEU A 488 -22.72 -14.43 8.63
CA LEU A 488 -22.28 -13.17 8.02
C LEU A 488 -23.38 -12.11 8.10
N LEU A 489 -24.63 -12.46 7.75
CA LEU A 489 -25.77 -11.54 7.84
C LEU A 489 -25.97 -11.02 9.27
N ASN A 490 -25.94 -11.91 10.27
CA ASN A 490 -26.01 -11.50 11.68
C ASN A 490 -24.90 -10.51 12.07
N PHE A 491 -23.67 -10.77 11.64
CA PHE A 491 -22.54 -9.86 11.86
C PHE A 491 -22.76 -8.51 11.18
N LEU A 492 -23.21 -8.49 9.92
CA LEU A 492 -23.52 -7.29 9.18
C LEU A 492 -24.65 -6.50 9.84
N LEU A 493 -25.76 -7.13 10.21
CA LEU A 493 -26.89 -6.47 10.86
C LEU A 493 -26.48 -5.77 12.16
N ILE A 494 -25.73 -6.44 13.03
CA ILE A 494 -25.22 -5.84 14.28
C ILE A 494 -24.36 -4.61 14.00
N THR A 495 -23.55 -4.70 12.96
CA THR A 495 -22.59 -3.67 12.57
C THR A 495 -23.25 -2.48 11.88
N LEU A 496 -24.20 -2.73 10.98
CA LEU A 496 -24.97 -1.72 10.27
C LEU A 496 -25.84 -0.93 11.24
N ASN A 497 -26.41 -1.58 12.27
CA ASN A 497 -27.15 -0.94 13.35
C ASN A 497 -26.34 0.08 14.19
N ARG A 498 -25.05 0.26 13.88
CA ARG A 498 -24.25 1.37 14.38
C ARG A 498 -24.70 2.72 13.80
N GLY A 499 -25.27 2.74 12.61
CA GLY A 499 -25.79 3.97 11.97
C GLY A 499 -24.71 4.95 11.51
N HIS A 500 -25.13 6.18 11.22
CA HIS A 500 -24.28 7.24 10.67
C HIS A 500 -24.44 8.55 11.41
N TYR A 501 -23.51 9.48 11.17
CA TYR A 501 -23.67 10.88 11.53
C TYR A 501 -24.33 11.63 10.38
N SER A 502 -25.39 12.37 10.67
CA SER A 502 -25.99 13.36 9.76
C SER A 502 -25.60 14.75 10.24
N THR A 503 -25.17 15.61 9.32
CA THR A 503 -24.88 17.02 9.62
C THR A 503 -26.19 17.81 9.47
N LEU A 504 -26.62 18.46 10.55
CA LEU A 504 -27.76 19.36 10.55
C LEU A 504 -27.39 20.69 9.88
N ALA A 505 -28.41 21.51 9.53
CA ALA A 505 -28.20 22.81 8.89
C ALA A 505 -27.31 23.77 9.71
N ASN A 506 -27.25 23.60 11.02
CA ASN A 506 -26.40 24.38 11.94
C ASN A 506 -24.96 23.82 12.09
N GLY A 507 -24.57 22.83 11.28
CA GLY A 507 -23.25 22.19 11.34
C GLY A 507 -23.07 21.15 12.45
N MET A 508 -24.07 20.96 13.33
CA MET A 508 -24.01 19.91 14.36
C MET A 508 -24.15 18.52 13.75
N ARG A 509 -23.37 17.56 14.25
CA ARG A 509 -23.50 16.15 13.89
C ARG A 509 -24.47 15.46 14.83
N MET A 510 -25.52 14.87 14.27
CA MET A 510 -26.51 14.06 14.99
C MET A 510 -26.40 12.60 14.58
N GLU A 511 -26.49 11.70 15.55
CA GLU A 511 -26.53 10.25 15.28
C GLU A 511 -27.87 9.88 14.67
N ARG A 512 -27.85 9.17 13.53
CA ARG A 512 -29.04 8.58 12.91
C ARG A 512 -28.94 7.06 12.95
N PRO A 513 -29.74 6.38 13.81
CA PRO A 513 -29.81 4.94 13.79
C PRO A 513 -30.51 4.47 12.51
N PRO A 514 -30.11 3.32 11.93
CA PRO A 514 -30.78 2.79 10.76
C PRO A 514 -32.09 2.10 11.18
N ILE A 515 -33.01 2.00 10.22
CA ILE A 515 -34.19 1.15 10.34
C ILE A 515 -33.84 -0.19 9.69
N THR A 516 -34.00 -1.28 10.44
CA THR A 516 -33.66 -2.62 9.96
C THR A 516 -34.93 -3.47 9.88
N PHE A 517 -35.24 -3.96 8.69
CA PHE A 517 -36.25 -4.99 8.47
C PHE A 517 -35.56 -6.29 8.05
N VAL A 518 -36.00 -7.41 8.63
CA VAL A 518 -35.49 -8.74 8.27
C VAL A 518 -36.69 -9.61 7.93
N PHE A 519 -36.75 -10.06 6.68
CA PHE A 519 -37.68 -11.09 6.25
C PHE A 519 -36.95 -12.44 6.32
N ASP A 520 -37.24 -13.19 7.38
CA ASP A 520 -36.70 -14.55 7.54
C ASP A 520 -37.79 -15.54 7.10
N LYS A 521 -37.50 -16.32 6.05
CA LYS A 521 -38.39 -17.40 5.60
C LYS A 521 -38.59 -18.45 6.71
N GLY A 522 -37.65 -18.55 7.64
CA GLY A 522 -37.64 -19.56 8.68
C GLY A 522 -37.37 -20.95 8.08
N MET A 523 -36.41 -21.69 8.64
CA MET A 523 -36.29 -23.12 8.38
C MET A 523 -36.60 -23.89 9.67
N PRO A 524 -37.52 -24.86 9.65
CA PRO A 524 -37.80 -25.70 10.82
C PRO A 524 -36.49 -26.29 11.36
N ASN A 525 -36.28 -26.19 12.68
CA ASN A 525 -35.10 -26.69 13.39
C ASN A 525 -33.74 -26.05 13.02
N GLN A 526 -33.71 -24.95 12.27
CA GLN A 526 -32.48 -24.21 11.96
C GLN A 526 -32.61 -22.72 12.30
N PRO A 527 -32.53 -22.34 13.58
CA PRO A 527 -32.66 -20.94 13.99
C PRO A 527 -31.50 -20.11 13.41
N CYS A 528 -31.82 -19.17 12.52
CA CYS A 528 -30.85 -18.30 11.87
C CYS A 528 -30.30 -17.18 12.78
N GLY A 529 -30.84 -17.03 13.99
CA GLY A 529 -30.35 -16.09 15.01
C GLY A 529 -30.89 -14.66 14.90
N PHE A 530 -31.63 -14.32 13.83
CA PHE A 530 -32.20 -12.99 13.61
C PHE A 530 -33.17 -12.56 14.71
N GLU A 531 -33.97 -13.49 15.24
CA GLU A 531 -34.86 -13.23 16.38
C GLU A 531 -34.08 -12.75 17.62
N LYS A 532 -32.93 -13.36 17.90
CA LYS A 532 -32.08 -12.94 19.02
C LYS A 532 -31.52 -11.54 18.79
N ILE A 533 -31.13 -11.21 17.57
CA ILE A 533 -30.67 -9.85 17.21
C ILE A 533 -31.80 -8.84 17.40
N ALA A 534 -33.00 -9.13 16.89
CA ALA A 534 -34.16 -8.26 17.06
C ALA A 534 -34.41 -7.98 18.54
N ARG A 535 -34.45 -9.02 19.39
CA ARG A 535 -34.61 -8.85 20.84
C ARG A 535 -33.49 -8.03 21.48
N ILE A 536 -32.24 -8.26 21.08
CA ILE A 536 -31.07 -7.49 21.56
C ILE A 536 -31.26 -6.00 21.28
N PHE A 537 -31.69 -5.63 20.07
CA PHE A 537 -31.93 -4.24 19.68
C PHE A 537 -33.32 -3.71 20.08
N LYS A 538 -34.06 -4.42 20.94
CA LYS A 538 -35.44 -4.09 21.33
C LYS A 538 -36.40 -3.95 20.13
N GLY A 539 -36.09 -4.63 19.03
CA GLY A 539 -36.93 -4.77 17.86
C GLY A 539 -38.13 -5.66 18.14
N ARG A 540 -39.12 -5.57 17.25
CA ARG A 540 -40.33 -6.40 17.29
C ARG A 540 -40.14 -7.60 16.38
N VAL A 541 -40.62 -8.76 16.83
CA VAL A 541 -40.61 -10.00 16.05
C VAL A 541 -42.04 -10.34 15.74
N TYR A 542 -42.36 -10.42 14.45
CA TYR A 542 -43.68 -10.79 13.97
C TYR A 542 -43.57 -12.16 13.32
N GLU A 543 -44.31 -13.13 13.87
CA GLU A 543 -44.40 -14.46 13.28
C GLU A 543 -45.48 -14.42 12.20
N ALA A 544 -45.07 -14.34 10.93
CA ALA A 544 -45.95 -14.32 9.76
C ALA A 544 -46.53 -15.71 9.43
N THR A 545 -47.08 -16.39 10.45
CA THR A 545 -47.88 -17.61 10.26
C THR A 545 -49.37 -17.26 10.25
N PRO A 546 -50.20 -17.98 9.47
CA PRO A 546 -51.63 -17.71 9.38
C PRO A 546 -52.37 -17.68 10.73
N SER A 547 -51.81 -18.34 11.76
CA SER A 547 -52.40 -18.46 13.09
C SER A 547 -51.92 -17.42 14.12
N ARG A 548 -50.88 -16.62 13.84
CA ARG A 548 -50.24 -15.74 14.84
C ARG A 548 -49.93 -14.32 14.38
N ALA A 549 -49.80 -14.06 13.08
CA ALA A 549 -49.64 -12.69 12.62
C ALA A 549 -50.99 -11.94 12.63
N PRO A 550 -51.00 -10.61 12.85
CA PRO A 550 -52.08 -9.81 12.28
C PRO A 550 -52.06 -10.09 10.78
N ALA A 551 -53.14 -10.70 10.26
CA ALA A 551 -53.20 -11.07 8.85
C ALA A 551 -52.80 -9.85 8.01
N MET A 552 -51.68 -9.94 7.27
CA MET A 552 -51.36 -8.96 6.25
C MET A 552 -52.35 -9.19 5.12
N ASN A 553 -53.55 -8.65 5.29
CA ASN A 553 -54.62 -8.78 4.34
C ASN A 553 -54.39 -7.74 3.25
N PHE A 554 -53.60 -8.12 2.25
CA PHE A 554 -53.31 -7.26 1.10
C PHE A 554 -54.59 -6.83 0.37
N LEU A 555 -55.64 -7.67 0.37
CA LEU A 555 -56.95 -7.32 -0.18
C LEU A 555 -57.65 -6.21 0.63
N ALA A 556 -57.58 -6.27 1.97
CA ALA A 556 -58.11 -5.20 2.81
C ALA A 556 -57.34 -3.89 2.60
N ARG A 557 -56.01 -3.97 2.51
CA ARG A 557 -55.16 -2.79 2.25
C ARG A 557 -55.37 -2.22 0.85
N LEU A 558 -55.57 -3.09 -0.15
CA LEU A 558 -55.97 -2.68 -1.49
C LEU A 558 -57.30 -1.91 -1.40
N GLY A 559 -58.30 -2.45 -0.69
CA GLY A 559 -59.59 -1.79 -0.39
C GLY A 559 -59.49 -0.39 0.23
N GLU A 560 -58.51 -0.17 1.12
CA GLU A 560 -58.24 1.15 1.72
C GLU A 560 -57.47 2.11 0.81
N THR A 561 -56.87 1.61 -0.27
CA THR A 561 -56.03 2.39 -1.19
C THR A 561 -56.88 2.98 -2.32
N PRO A 562 -56.87 4.31 -2.54
CA PRO A 562 -57.61 4.92 -3.65
C PRO A 562 -57.21 4.31 -4.98
N HIS A 563 -58.20 4.02 -5.82
CA HIS A 563 -57.96 3.52 -7.16
C HIS A 563 -57.24 4.58 -8.02
N ASP A 564 -55.94 4.41 -8.22
CA ASP A 564 -55.09 5.32 -8.99
C ASP A 564 -54.04 4.55 -9.80
N HIS A 565 -54.24 4.50 -11.11
CA HIS A 565 -53.32 3.85 -12.07
C HIS A 565 -51.96 4.57 -12.22
N THR A 566 -51.78 5.71 -11.59
CA THR A 566 -50.51 6.43 -11.54
C THR A 566 -49.73 6.17 -10.24
N ASN A 567 -50.39 5.61 -9.22
CA ASN A 567 -49.77 5.27 -7.94
C ASN A 567 -49.10 3.88 -8.02
N GLU A 568 -47.79 3.82 -7.78
CA GLU A 568 -47.02 2.57 -7.77
C GLU A 568 -47.44 1.63 -6.64
N ASP A 569 -47.76 2.16 -5.45
CA ASP A 569 -48.22 1.35 -4.31
C ASP A 569 -49.54 0.63 -4.65
N PHE A 570 -50.42 1.28 -5.41
CA PHE A 570 -51.68 0.69 -5.85
C PHE A 570 -51.45 -0.46 -6.84
N LYS A 571 -50.56 -0.27 -7.81
CA LYS A 571 -50.19 -1.33 -8.78
C LYS A 571 -49.56 -2.52 -8.09
N ASP A 572 -48.59 -2.28 -7.22
CA ASP A 572 -47.90 -3.33 -6.47
C ASP A 572 -48.88 -4.12 -5.61
N LEU A 573 -49.86 -3.46 -4.97
CA LEU A 573 -50.90 -4.15 -4.19
C LEU A 573 -51.82 -5.00 -5.07
N VAL A 574 -52.20 -4.52 -6.25
CA VAL A 574 -53.00 -5.30 -7.22
C VAL A 574 -52.23 -6.53 -7.68
N ASP A 575 -50.97 -6.36 -8.07
CA ASP A 575 -50.12 -7.46 -8.53
C ASP A 575 -49.91 -8.50 -7.41
N ILE A 576 -49.61 -8.06 -6.18
CA ILE A 576 -49.48 -8.96 -5.02
C ILE A 576 -50.79 -9.71 -4.74
N CYS A 577 -51.94 -9.04 -4.80
CA CYS A 577 -53.23 -9.69 -4.57
C CYS A 577 -53.55 -10.70 -5.68
N ALA A 578 -53.26 -10.35 -6.94
CA ALA A 578 -53.46 -11.23 -8.08
C ALA A 578 -52.57 -12.47 -7.97
N ASP A 579 -51.29 -12.30 -7.64
CA ASP A 579 -50.34 -13.40 -7.43
C ASP A 579 -50.81 -14.32 -6.30
N ILE A 580 -51.29 -13.77 -5.17
CA ILE A 580 -51.82 -14.57 -4.06
C ILE A 580 -53.05 -15.38 -4.49
N ILE A 581 -53.99 -14.77 -5.21
CA ILE A 581 -55.19 -15.46 -5.71
C ILE A 581 -54.79 -16.55 -6.72
N CYS A 582 -53.85 -16.26 -7.61
CA CYS A 582 -53.34 -17.20 -8.59
C CYS A 582 -52.62 -18.38 -7.93
N ASP A 583 -51.79 -18.13 -6.92
CA ASP A 583 -51.11 -19.17 -6.14
C ASP A 583 -52.11 -20.03 -5.36
N MET A 584 -53.15 -19.43 -4.77
CA MET A 584 -54.22 -20.16 -4.08
C MET A 584 -55.08 -21.00 -5.02
N ALA A 585 -55.30 -20.52 -6.25
CA ALA A 585 -56.06 -21.22 -7.28
C ALA A 585 -55.23 -22.30 -8.02
N SER A 586 -53.90 -22.27 -7.88
CA SER A 586 -53.01 -23.22 -8.54
C SER A 586 -52.84 -24.51 -7.72
N ASP A 587 -53.32 -25.63 -8.24
CA ASP A 587 -52.99 -26.95 -7.72
C ASP A 587 -51.55 -27.35 -8.08
N LYS A 588 -50.90 -28.20 -7.26
CA LYS A 588 -49.45 -28.53 -7.31
C LYS A 588 -48.85 -28.93 -8.68
N ASN A 589 -49.67 -29.17 -9.70
CA ASN A 589 -49.24 -29.57 -11.05
C ASN A 589 -49.80 -28.70 -12.20
N ASN A 590 -50.54 -27.61 -11.94
CA ASN A 590 -51.11 -26.77 -13.00
C ASN A 590 -50.91 -25.28 -12.71
N SER A 591 -49.91 -24.66 -13.35
CA SER A 591 -49.72 -23.22 -13.29
C SER A 591 -50.71 -22.51 -14.22
N LEU A 592 -51.33 -21.43 -13.74
CA LEU A 592 -52.18 -20.57 -14.56
C LEU A 592 -51.40 -19.96 -15.75
N SER A 593 -52.06 -19.84 -16.89
CA SER A 593 -51.50 -19.15 -18.05
C SER A 593 -51.48 -17.63 -17.83
N ARG A 594 -50.60 -16.91 -18.56
CA ARG A 594 -50.53 -15.44 -18.48
C ARG A 594 -51.87 -14.74 -18.76
N LEU A 595 -52.69 -15.31 -19.64
CA LEU A 595 -54.02 -14.77 -19.94
C LEU A 595 -54.94 -14.86 -18.72
N GLN A 596 -54.94 -16.01 -18.04
CA GLN A 596 -55.74 -16.21 -16.82
C GLN A 596 -55.28 -15.33 -15.67
N VAL A 597 -53.96 -15.10 -15.52
CA VAL A 597 -53.43 -14.13 -14.55
C VAL A 597 -53.92 -12.72 -14.87
N GLY A 598 -53.93 -12.34 -16.15
CA GLY A 598 -54.49 -11.06 -16.61
C GLY A 598 -55.99 -10.92 -16.30
N ASP A 599 -56.77 -11.99 -16.44
CA ASP A 599 -58.20 -11.99 -16.10
C ASP A 599 -58.42 -11.79 -14.59
N VAL A 600 -57.58 -12.39 -13.74
CA VAL A 600 -57.62 -12.18 -12.28
C VAL A 600 -57.29 -10.73 -11.92
N ILE A 601 -56.27 -10.14 -12.54
CA ILE A 601 -55.92 -8.72 -12.34
C ILE A 601 -57.08 -7.81 -12.76
N ASN A 602 -57.69 -8.06 -13.92
CA ASN A 602 -58.83 -7.28 -14.40
C ASN A 602 -60.03 -7.38 -13.46
N ALA A 603 -60.34 -8.59 -12.99
CA ALA A 603 -61.43 -8.81 -12.05
C ALA A 603 -61.17 -8.13 -10.69
N LEU A 604 -59.93 -8.13 -10.20
CA LEU A 604 -59.53 -7.39 -9.00
C LEU A 604 -59.68 -5.89 -9.17
N LEU A 605 -59.21 -5.34 -10.29
CA LEU A 605 -59.35 -3.91 -10.61
C LEU A 605 -60.81 -3.49 -10.75
N GLU A 606 -61.64 -4.34 -11.37
CA GLU A 606 -63.07 -4.10 -11.50
C GLU A 606 -63.77 -4.15 -10.14
N ALA A 607 -63.49 -5.16 -9.32
CA ALA A 607 -64.04 -5.28 -7.97
C ALA A 607 -63.66 -4.06 -7.10
N HIS A 608 -62.40 -3.63 -7.13
CA HIS A 608 -61.91 -2.47 -6.38
C HIS A 608 -62.42 -1.11 -6.88
N ARG A 609 -62.90 -1.03 -8.14
CA ARG A 609 -63.60 0.17 -8.64
C ARG A 609 -65.04 0.24 -8.14
N ILE A 610 -65.68 -0.91 -7.95
CA ILE A 610 -67.10 -1.02 -7.62
C ILE A 610 -67.32 -0.89 -6.10
N TYR A 611 -66.46 -1.50 -5.30
CA TYR A 611 -66.52 -1.57 -3.84
C TYR A 611 -65.39 -0.77 -3.22
#